data_AF-A0A962G262-F1
#
_entry.id   AF-A0A962G262-F1
#
_cell.length_a   1.000
_cell.length_b   1.000
_cell.length_c   1.000
_cell.angle_alpha   90.00
_cell.angle_beta   90.00
_cell.angle_gamma   90.00
#
_symmetry.space_group_name_H-M   'P 1'
#
loop_
_entity.id
_entity.type
_entity.pdbx_description
1 polymer ?
#
loop_
_entity_poly.entity_id
_entity_poly.type
_entity_poly.pdbx_seq_one_letter_code
_entity_poly.pdbx_strand_id
1 'polypeptide(L)'
;MIFRRFAQHLRQQNWAEVTVEFALLVLGVFLGLQAQDWADERAERSEERMLLSSLRTEFVEVQGELQRQLDKHRQIDGDVAYVLTALGDAEQRGQSQAAVINSRMAWTLVGTTTQLSQGELNSLLSTGRLGLLQNTELRSALADWGGVLEDATEDEVRSRVMISEQLEPMLWRLMDVRAIRDYQAMFGRPDGTDTSSTSEVPVNRELMGALSTRRFWAQHILREFQGPIDESKRIIELIDTSLGD
;
A
#
# COMPACT_ATOMS: atom_id res chain seq x y z
N MET A 1 -34.43 -69.51 -32.09
CA MET A 1 -33.33 -69.82 -33.04
C MET A 1 -32.55 -68.59 -33.54
N ILE A 2 -33.00 -67.35 -33.28
CA ILE A 2 -32.29 -66.10 -33.65
C ILE A 2 -31.00 -65.88 -32.84
N PHE A 3 -31.02 -66.21 -31.54
CA PHE A 3 -29.85 -66.07 -30.65
C PHE A 3 -28.63 -66.93 -31.04
N ARG A 4 -28.85 -68.12 -31.61
CA ARG A 4 -27.75 -68.98 -32.07
C ARG A 4 -27.04 -68.45 -33.32
N ARG A 5 -27.78 -67.77 -34.21
CA ARG A 5 -27.20 -67.14 -35.41
C ARG A 5 -26.50 -65.81 -35.07
N PHE A 6 -26.97 -65.07 -34.06
CA PHE A 6 -26.29 -63.88 -33.54
C PHE A 6 -24.95 -64.22 -32.89
N ALA A 7 -24.92 -65.29 -32.07
CA ALA A 7 -23.69 -65.79 -31.46
C ALA A 7 -22.69 -66.37 -32.47
N GLN A 8 -23.15 -66.87 -33.63
CA GLN A 8 -22.28 -67.33 -34.72
C GLN A 8 -21.74 -66.17 -35.58
N HIS A 9 -22.51 -65.09 -35.79
CA HIS A 9 -22.04 -63.90 -36.51
C HIS A 9 -21.01 -63.10 -35.70
N LEU A 10 -21.14 -63.06 -34.36
CA LEU A 10 -20.11 -62.49 -33.48
C LEU A 10 -18.80 -63.29 -33.47
N ARG A 11 -18.84 -64.59 -33.80
CA ARG A 11 -17.66 -65.48 -33.75
C ARG A 11 -16.80 -65.47 -35.03
N GLN A 12 -17.23 -64.76 -36.08
CA GLN A 12 -16.47 -64.55 -37.33
C GLN A 12 -15.85 -63.15 -37.44
N GLN A 13 -16.07 -62.27 -36.47
CA GLN A 13 -15.40 -60.96 -36.44
C GLN A 13 -14.02 -61.07 -35.79
N ASN A 14 -13.03 -60.40 -36.40
CA ASN A 14 -11.69 -60.23 -35.83
C ASN A 14 -11.80 -59.36 -34.56
N TRP A 15 -12.12 -59.94 -33.41
CA TRP A 15 -12.20 -59.20 -32.13
C TRP A 15 -10.90 -58.46 -31.78
N ALA A 16 -9.76 -58.93 -32.26
CA ALA A 16 -8.49 -58.23 -32.17
C ALA A 16 -8.51 -56.88 -32.92
N GLU A 17 -9.11 -56.85 -34.12
CA GLU A 17 -9.27 -55.65 -34.95
C GLU A 17 -10.17 -54.62 -34.24
N VAL A 18 -11.33 -55.05 -33.74
CA VAL A 18 -12.25 -54.21 -32.96
C VAL A 18 -11.60 -53.66 -31.68
N THR A 19 -10.78 -54.46 -31.00
CA THR A 19 -10.08 -54.03 -29.77
C THR A 19 -9.01 -52.98 -30.07
N VAL A 20 -8.27 -53.15 -31.17
CA VAL A 20 -7.26 -52.18 -31.61
C VAL A 20 -7.94 -50.87 -32.04
N GLU A 21 -9.03 -50.94 -32.81
CA GLU A 21 -9.81 -49.74 -33.19
C GLU A 21 -10.36 -48.99 -31.98
N PHE A 22 -10.91 -49.72 -30.99
CA PHE A 22 -11.39 -49.12 -29.75
C PHE A 22 -10.25 -48.50 -28.93
N ALA A 23 -9.11 -49.19 -28.80
CA ALA A 23 -7.95 -48.66 -28.10
C ALA A 23 -7.41 -47.38 -28.78
N LEU A 24 -7.36 -47.34 -30.11
CA LEU A 24 -6.97 -46.14 -30.86
C LEU A 24 -7.95 -44.98 -30.65
N LEU A 25 -9.26 -45.24 -30.61
CA LEU A 25 -10.26 -44.21 -30.34
C LEU A 25 -10.10 -43.65 -28.92
N VAL A 26 -9.93 -44.51 -27.91
CA VAL A 26 -9.69 -44.07 -26.52
C VAL A 26 -8.38 -43.28 -26.42
N LEU A 27 -7.31 -43.74 -27.06
CA LEU A 27 -6.02 -43.04 -27.09
C LEU A 27 -6.14 -41.67 -27.77
N GLY A 28 -6.93 -41.58 -28.84
CA GLY A 28 -7.20 -40.31 -29.54
C GLY A 28 -7.92 -39.30 -28.67
N VAL A 29 -8.98 -39.71 -27.97
CA VAL A 29 -9.70 -38.84 -27.01
C VAL A 29 -8.79 -38.45 -25.85
N PHE A 30 -8.03 -39.40 -25.29
CA PHE A 30 -7.11 -39.14 -24.21
C PHE A 30 -6.03 -38.12 -24.60
N LEU A 31 -5.36 -38.29 -25.74
CA LEU A 31 -4.38 -37.34 -26.24
C LEU A 31 -5.00 -35.98 -26.56
N GLY A 32 -6.25 -35.95 -27.04
CA GLY A 32 -7.01 -34.73 -27.25
C GLY A 32 -7.24 -33.94 -25.97
N LEU A 33 -7.65 -34.61 -24.90
CA LEU A 33 -7.82 -34.01 -23.57
C LEU A 33 -6.47 -33.51 -23.01
N GLN A 34 -5.41 -34.33 -23.10
CA GLN A 34 -4.07 -33.92 -22.65
C GLN A 34 -3.54 -32.70 -23.42
N ALA A 35 -3.80 -32.62 -24.73
CA ALA A 35 -3.40 -31.47 -25.54
C ALA A 35 -4.20 -30.21 -25.19
N GLN A 36 -5.47 -30.37 -24.82
CA GLN A 36 -6.34 -29.30 -24.35
C GLN A 36 -5.87 -28.77 -22.99
N ASP A 37 -5.65 -29.65 -22.02
CA ASP A 37 -5.15 -29.28 -20.68
C ASP A 37 -3.81 -28.52 -20.80
N TRP A 38 -2.91 -28.97 -21.68
CA TRP A 38 -1.64 -28.28 -21.94
C TRP A 38 -1.82 -26.90 -22.59
N ALA A 39 -2.81 -26.73 -23.46
CA ALA A 39 -3.11 -25.44 -24.07
C ALA A 39 -3.69 -24.46 -23.05
N ASP A 40 -4.58 -24.95 -22.18
CA ASP A 40 -5.23 -24.17 -21.11
C ASP A 40 -4.20 -23.76 -20.05
N GLU A 41 -3.35 -24.68 -19.58
CA GLU A 41 -2.23 -24.36 -18.67
C GLU A 41 -1.31 -23.28 -19.27
N ARG A 42 -0.98 -23.34 -20.57
CA ARG A 42 -0.15 -22.31 -21.19
C ARG A 42 -0.85 -20.94 -21.21
N ALA A 43 -2.15 -20.92 -21.46
CA ALA A 43 -2.93 -19.69 -21.46
C ALA A 43 -2.97 -19.06 -20.07
N GLU A 44 -3.24 -19.86 -19.03
CA GLU A 44 -3.22 -19.43 -17.62
C GLU A 44 -1.85 -18.89 -17.23
N ARG A 45 -0.76 -19.56 -17.62
CA ARG A 45 0.61 -19.09 -17.37
C ARG A 45 0.93 -17.76 -18.04
N SER A 46 0.43 -17.55 -19.26
CA SER A 46 0.60 -16.28 -19.96
C SER A 46 -0.14 -15.16 -19.23
N GLU A 47 -1.34 -15.45 -18.74
CA GLU A 47 -2.17 -14.50 -18.01
C GLU A 47 -1.58 -14.17 -16.63
N GLU A 48 -1.10 -15.17 -15.89
CA GLU A 48 -0.38 -15.00 -14.62
C GLU A 48 0.83 -14.08 -14.81
N ARG A 49 1.66 -14.31 -15.84
CA ARG A 49 2.83 -13.46 -16.09
C ARG A 49 2.48 -12.01 -16.42
N MET A 50 1.42 -11.78 -17.19
CA MET A 50 0.93 -10.42 -17.44
C MET A 50 0.49 -9.75 -16.14
N LEU A 51 -0.23 -10.48 -15.31
CA LEU A 51 -0.71 -9.99 -14.03
C LEU A 51 0.43 -9.65 -13.08
N LEU A 52 1.41 -10.53 -12.94
CA LEU A 52 2.61 -10.32 -12.14
C LEU A 52 3.38 -9.07 -12.57
N SER A 53 3.51 -8.83 -13.88
CA SER A 53 4.16 -7.61 -14.41
C SER A 53 3.41 -6.33 -14.03
N SER A 54 2.07 -6.34 -14.12
CA SER A 54 1.23 -5.22 -13.68
C SER A 54 1.34 -4.97 -12.17
N LEU A 55 1.22 -6.03 -11.36
CA LEU A 55 1.38 -5.95 -9.91
C LEU A 55 2.75 -5.43 -9.51
N ARG A 56 3.82 -5.89 -10.17
CA ARG A 56 5.18 -5.40 -9.93
C ARG A 56 5.27 -3.89 -10.11
N THR A 57 4.71 -3.38 -11.19
CA THR A 57 4.72 -1.94 -11.51
C THR A 57 3.96 -1.16 -10.45
N GLU A 58 2.76 -1.63 -10.08
CA GLU A 58 1.95 -1.03 -9.01
C GLU A 58 2.69 -1.01 -7.66
N PHE A 59 3.31 -2.12 -7.26
CA PHE A 59 4.02 -2.20 -5.97
C PHE A 59 5.30 -1.35 -5.92
N VAL A 60 5.98 -1.14 -7.06
CA VAL A 60 7.09 -0.18 -7.16
C VAL A 60 6.59 1.26 -6.95
N GLU A 61 5.44 1.61 -7.51
CA GLU A 61 4.82 2.92 -7.29
C GLU A 61 4.38 3.10 -5.83
N VAL A 62 3.77 2.07 -5.24
CA VAL A 62 3.42 1.99 -3.81
C VAL A 62 4.65 2.25 -2.94
N GLN A 63 5.76 1.57 -3.21
CA GLN A 63 7.00 1.74 -2.44
C GLN A 63 7.50 3.19 -2.51
N GLY A 64 7.46 3.80 -3.71
CA GLY A 64 7.84 5.20 -3.90
C GLY A 64 6.93 6.17 -3.13
N GLU A 65 5.61 5.90 -3.08
CA GLU A 65 4.67 6.74 -2.33
C GLU A 65 4.84 6.58 -0.82
N LEU A 66 5.00 5.35 -0.31
CA LEU A 66 5.30 5.11 1.09
C LEU A 66 6.55 5.85 1.55
N GLN A 67 7.61 5.87 0.72
CA GLN A 67 8.83 6.61 1.02
C GLN A 67 8.57 8.13 1.08
N ARG A 68 7.80 8.68 0.14
CA ARG A 68 7.41 10.10 0.16
C ARG A 68 6.59 10.46 1.39
N GLN A 69 5.70 9.57 1.84
CA GLN A 69 4.90 9.80 3.05
C GLN A 69 5.76 9.74 4.31
N LEU A 70 6.71 8.80 4.38
CA LEU A 70 7.69 8.74 5.46
C LEU A 70 8.50 10.03 5.57
N ASP A 71 8.95 10.57 4.44
CA ASP A 71 9.73 11.82 4.43
C ASP A 71 8.89 13.03 4.90
N LYS A 72 7.60 13.09 4.55
CA LYS A 72 6.67 14.10 5.11
C LYS A 72 6.52 13.96 6.62
N HIS A 73 6.33 12.75 7.14
CA HIS A 73 6.21 12.52 8.58
C HIS A 73 7.50 12.86 9.34
N ARG A 74 8.68 12.63 8.73
CA ARG A 74 9.97 13.05 9.29
C ARG A 74 10.07 14.56 9.37
N GLN A 75 9.65 15.26 8.32
CA GLN A 75 9.61 16.72 8.32
C GLN A 75 8.69 17.26 9.42
N ILE A 76 7.50 16.67 9.56
CA ILE A 76 6.55 17.01 10.62
C ILE A 76 7.16 16.81 12.02
N ASP A 77 7.76 15.65 12.33
CA ASP A 77 8.41 15.44 13.64
C ASP A 77 9.52 16.47 13.89
N GLY A 78 10.36 16.73 12.89
CA GLY A 78 11.43 17.70 12.98
C GLY A 78 10.94 19.13 13.21
N ASP A 79 9.87 19.54 12.52
CA ASP A 79 9.31 20.88 12.63
C ASP A 79 8.56 21.08 13.95
N VAL A 80 7.82 20.07 14.42
CA VAL A 80 7.20 20.09 15.75
C VAL A 80 8.27 20.13 16.85
N ALA A 81 9.36 19.36 16.71
CA ALA A 81 10.48 19.38 17.64
C ALA A 81 11.16 20.76 17.70
N TYR A 82 11.34 21.39 16.55
CA TYR A 82 11.88 22.75 16.44
C TYR A 82 11.00 23.76 17.20
N VAL A 83 9.68 23.75 16.97
CA VAL A 83 8.75 24.67 17.65
C VAL A 83 8.74 24.43 19.16
N LEU A 84 8.67 23.17 19.60
CA LEU A 84 8.71 22.83 21.04
C LEU A 84 10.01 23.30 21.71
N THR A 85 11.15 23.18 21.02
CA THR A 85 12.44 23.64 21.54
C THR A 85 12.46 25.16 21.67
N ALA A 86 12.00 25.88 20.65
CA ALA A 86 11.92 27.35 20.68
C ALA A 86 11.03 27.85 21.83
N LEU A 87 9.87 27.22 22.04
CA LEU A 87 8.96 27.57 23.15
C LEU A 87 9.53 27.20 24.52
N GLY A 88 10.15 26.03 24.65
CA GLY A 88 10.78 25.59 25.90
C GLY A 88 11.95 26.49 26.31
N ASP A 89 12.78 26.89 25.35
CA ASP A 89 13.87 27.83 25.58
C ASP A 89 13.35 29.22 26.01
N ALA A 90 12.28 29.69 25.37
CA ALA A 90 11.64 30.95 25.74
C ALA A 90 11.02 30.89 27.15
N GLU A 91 10.37 29.78 27.50
CA GLU A 91 9.84 29.53 28.85
C GLU A 91 10.95 29.61 29.91
N GLN A 92 12.09 28.95 29.67
CA GLN A 92 13.24 28.98 30.59
C GLN A 92 13.83 30.39 30.78
N ARG A 93 13.78 31.23 29.75
CA ARG A 93 14.21 32.62 29.81
C ARG A 93 13.15 33.56 30.39
N GLY A 94 11.97 33.07 30.75
CA GLY A 94 10.85 33.88 31.26
C GLY A 94 10.22 34.76 30.18
N GLN A 95 10.35 34.40 28.90
CA GLN A 95 9.74 35.10 27.77
C GLN A 95 8.30 34.62 27.58
N SER A 96 7.38 35.52 27.25
CA SER A 96 5.96 35.20 26.99
C SER A 96 5.71 34.66 25.58
N GLN A 97 6.70 34.74 24.69
CA GLN A 97 6.61 34.40 23.28
C GLN A 97 7.98 33.99 22.73
N ALA A 98 7.98 33.21 21.66
CA ALA A 98 9.17 32.83 20.90
C ALA A 98 8.97 33.16 19.42
N ALA A 99 9.99 33.74 18.79
CA ALA A 99 10.01 33.91 17.34
C ALA A 99 10.24 32.54 16.68
N VAL A 100 9.30 32.10 15.84
CA VAL A 100 9.32 30.81 15.14
C VAL A 100 9.20 31.05 13.65
N ILE A 101 10.00 30.33 12.85
CA ILE A 101 9.93 30.38 11.38
C ILE A 101 8.54 29.92 10.92
N ASN A 102 7.89 30.74 10.08
CA ASN A 102 6.50 30.52 9.68
C ASN A 102 6.29 29.18 8.96
N SER A 103 7.21 28.79 8.07
CA SER A 103 7.15 27.51 7.37
C SER A 103 7.22 26.33 8.36
N ARG A 104 8.13 26.37 9.33
CA ARG A 104 8.24 25.35 10.39
C ARG A 104 6.97 25.26 11.23
N MET A 105 6.38 26.41 11.57
CA MET A 105 5.10 26.46 12.29
C MET A 105 3.97 25.86 11.44
N ALA A 106 3.90 26.18 10.15
CA ALA A 106 2.89 25.67 9.23
C ALA A 106 2.91 24.14 9.12
N TRP A 107 4.10 23.53 9.10
CA TRP A 107 4.26 22.08 9.05
C TRP A 107 3.72 21.35 10.28
N THR A 108 3.60 22.01 11.44
CA THR A 108 2.93 21.44 12.62
C THR A 108 1.42 21.19 12.40
N LEU A 109 0.83 21.90 11.43
CA LEU A 109 -0.59 21.84 11.06
C LEU A 109 -0.86 20.96 9.83
N VAL A 110 0.17 20.34 9.26
CA VAL A 110 -0.02 19.41 8.14
C VAL A 110 -0.56 18.08 8.67
N GLY A 111 -1.80 17.76 8.31
CA GLY A 111 -2.45 16.47 8.56
C GLY A 111 -2.44 15.60 7.30
N THR A 112 -1.27 15.01 6.99
CA THR A 112 -1.14 14.11 5.82
C THR A 112 -1.94 12.82 6.05
N THR A 113 -2.49 12.29 4.95
CA THR A 113 -3.09 10.95 4.92
C THR A 113 -2.61 10.23 3.68
N THR A 114 -2.26 8.96 3.84
CA THR A 114 -1.73 8.12 2.80
C THR A 114 -2.85 7.51 1.99
N GLN A 115 -2.79 7.69 0.67
CA GLN A 115 -3.71 7.11 -0.30
C GLN A 115 -2.86 6.48 -1.39
N LEU A 116 -2.84 5.15 -1.43
CA LEU A 116 -2.08 4.40 -2.41
C LEU A 116 -2.97 4.02 -3.59
N SER A 117 -2.42 4.08 -4.80
CA SER A 117 -3.05 3.49 -5.98
C SER A 117 -2.95 1.97 -5.87
N GLN A 118 -4.10 1.29 -5.81
CA GLN A 118 -4.20 -0.18 -5.68
C GLN A 118 -5.13 -0.74 -6.76
N GLY A 119 -5.00 -0.29 -8.00
CA GLY A 119 -5.98 -0.56 -9.06
C GLY A 119 -6.05 -2.03 -9.44
N GLU A 120 -4.90 -2.63 -9.73
CA GLU A 120 -4.79 -4.03 -10.11
C GLU A 120 -5.07 -4.94 -8.91
N LEU A 121 -4.52 -4.62 -7.74
CA LEU A 121 -4.77 -5.41 -6.54
C LEU A 121 -6.26 -5.44 -6.15
N ASN A 122 -6.93 -4.28 -6.16
CA ASN A 122 -8.37 -4.23 -5.86
C ASN A 122 -9.20 -4.97 -6.92
N SER A 123 -8.80 -4.91 -8.19
CA SER A 123 -9.42 -5.69 -9.26
C SER A 123 -9.27 -7.19 -8.99
N LEU A 124 -8.07 -7.67 -8.62
CA LEU A 124 -7.83 -9.08 -8.30
C LEU A 124 -8.61 -9.58 -7.11
N LEU A 125 -8.65 -8.79 -6.04
CA LEU A 125 -9.39 -9.12 -4.82
C LEU A 125 -10.89 -9.20 -5.09
N SER A 126 -11.45 -8.21 -5.79
CA SER A 126 -12.89 -8.14 -6.08
C SER A 126 -13.37 -9.19 -7.09
N THR A 127 -12.51 -9.59 -8.03
CA THR A 127 -12.84 -10.60 -9.05
C THR A 127 -12.52 -12.03 -8.62
N GLY A 128 -11.89 -12.23 -7.46
CA GLY A 128 -11.47 -13.55 -6.97
C GLY A 128 -10.32 -14.17 -7.77
N ARG A 129 -9.63 -13.38 -8.59
CA ARG A 129 -8.59 -13.84 -9.54
C ARG A 129 -7.23 -14.08 -8.91
N LEU A 130 -7.08 -13.82 -7.60
CA LEU A 130 -5.91 -14.27 -6.83
C LEU A 130 -5.66 -15.79 -6.95
N GLY A 131 -6.67 -16.58 -7.32
CA GLY A 131 -6.55 -17.99 -7.68
C GLY A 131 -5.49 -18.28 -8.76
N LEU A 132 -5.31 -17.36 -9.72
CA LEU A 132 -4.41 -17.51 -10.86
C LEU A 132 -2.93 -17.46 -10.49
N LEU A 133 -2.59 -16.84 -9.36
CA LEU A 133 -1.22 -16.79 -8.87
C LEU A 133 -0.83 -18.17 -8.33
N GLN A 134 0.23 -18.78 -8.83
CA GLN A 134 0.70 -20.08 -8.34
C GLN A 134 1.40 -19.95 -6.99
N ASN A 135 2.15 -18.88 -6.79
CA ASN A 135 2.86 -18.61 -5.54
C ASN A 135 1.84 -18.32 -4.42
N THR A 136 1.67 -19.30 -3.53
CA THR A 136 0.74 -19.23 -2.40
C THR A 136 1.13 -18.19 -1.36
N GLU A 137 2.44 -17.96 -1.19
CA GLU A 137 2.96 -16.93 -0.29
C GLU A 137 2.67 -15.53 -0.82
N LEU A 138 2.89 -15.29 -2.11
CA LEU A 138 2.50 -14.04 -2.78
C LEU A 138 1.00 -13.80 -2.65
N ARG A 139 0.19 -14.83 -2.85
CA ARG A 139 -1.27 -14.75 -2.74
C ARG A 139 -1.71 -14.31 -1.34
N SER A 140 -1.10 -14.87 -0.30
CA SER A 140 -1.38 -14.47 1.09
C SER A 140 -0.94 -13.02 1.33
N ALA A 141 0.28 -12.67 0.92
CA ALA A 141 0.83 -11.32 1.09
C ALA A 141 -0.08 -10.24 0.45
N LEU A 142 -0.55 -10.48 -0.76
CA LEU A 142 -1.48 -9.58 -1.46
C LEU A 142 -2.86 -9.49 -0.79
N ALA A 143 -3.35 -10.60 -0.21
CA ALA A 143 -4.60 -10.60 0.52
C ALA A 143 -4.51 -9.84 1.85
N ASP A 144 -3.37 -9.95 2.53
CA ASP A 144 -3.12 -9.33 3.84
C ASP A 144 -2.70 -7.85 3.73
N TRP A 145 -2.19 -7.44 2.56
CA TRP A 145 -1.68 -6.09 2.29
C TRP A 145 -2.62 -4.95 2.73
N GLY A 146 -3.93 -5.10 2.48
CA GLY A 146 -4.92 -4.09 2.85
C GLY A 146 -4.94 -3.81 4.35
N GLY A 147 -4.85 -4.86 5.18
CA GLY A 147 -4.80 -4.73 6.64
C GLY A 147 -3.49 -4.11 7.11
N VAL A 148 -2.35 -4.52 6.53
CA VAL A 148 -1.03 -3.93 6.83
C VAL A 148 -1.03 -2.42 6.59
N LEU A 149 -1.65 -1.97 5.50
CA LEU A 149 -1.76 -0.54 5.17
C LEU A 149 -2.74 0.20 6.09
N GLU A 150 -3.90 -0.39 6.39
CA GLU A 150 -4.89 0.21 7.27
C GLU A 150 -4.33 0.45 8.67
N ASP A 151 -3.67 -0.56 9.26
CA ASP A 151 -3.04 -0.47 10.58
C ASP A 151 -2.01 0.66 10.63
N ALA A 152 -1.18 0.80 9.60
CA ALA A 152 -0.15 1.84 9.55
C ALA A 152 -0.70 3.26 9.34
N THR A 153 -1.91 3.39 8.76
CA THR A 153 -2.49 4.69 8.38
C THR A 153 -3.60 5.16 9.33
N GLU A 154 -4.09 4.31 10.24
CA GLU A 154 -5.14 4.67 11.21
C GLU A 154 -4.76 5.92 12.02
N ASP A 155 -3.51 6.00 12.48
CA ASP A 155 -3.05 7.10 13.32
C ASP A 155 -2.81 8.41 12.55
N GLU A 156 -2.64 8.35 11.23
CA GLU A 156 -2.66 9.56 10.40
C GLU A 156 -4.01 10.26 10.47
N VAL A 157 -5.10 9.47 10.43
CA VAL A 157 -6.47 9.98 10.55
C VAL A 157 -6.69 10.59 11.93
N ARG A 158 -6.27 9.90 13.00
CA ARG A 158 -6.36 10.43 14.37
C ARG A 158 -5.56 11.71 14.55
N SER A 159 -4.35 11.76 14.00
CA SER A 159 -3.49 12.94 14.03
C SER A 159 -4.15 14.12 13.31
N ARG A 160 -4.72 13.90 12.11
CA ARG A 160 -5.44 14.92 11.35
C ARG A 160 -6.64 15.48 12.12
N VAL A 161 -7.43 14.60 12.76
CA VAL A 161 -8.57 15.02 13.60
C VAL A 161 -8.10 15.87 14.78
N MET A 162 -7.04 15.45 15.49
CA MET A 162 -6.48 16.22 16.59
C MET A 162 -6.01 17.61 16.13
N ILE A 163 -5.38 17.70 14.95
CA ILE A 163 -4.98 18.99 14.39
C ILE A 163 -6.19 19.90 14.16
N SER A 164 -7.22 19.42 13.46
CA SER A 164 -8.39 20.24 13.11
C SER A 164 -9.28 20.59 14.28
N GLU A 165 -9.38 19.71 15.28
CA GLU A 165 -10.33 19.88 16.40
C GLU A 165 -9.69 20.49 17.65
N GLN A 166 -8.37 20.38 17.81
CA GLN A 166 -7.67 20.83 19.02
C GLN A 166 -6.60 21.88 18.71
N LEU A 167 -5.64 21.56 17.83
CA LEU A 167 -4.47 22.41 17.61
C LEU A 167 -4.81 23.69 16.83
N GLU A 168 -5.53 23.58 15.71
CA GLU A 168 -5.90 24.74 14.90
C GLU A 168 -6.78 25.75 15.66
N PRO A 169 -7.89 25.36 16.31
CA PRO A 169 -8.74 26.31 17.04
C PRO A 169 -7.98 27.00 18.18
N MET A 170 -7.08 26.27 18.84
CA MET A 170 -6.22 26.83 19.87
C MET A 170 -5.29 27.90 19.31
N LEU A 171 -4.62 27.65 18.18
CA LEU A 171 -3.76 28.65 17.55
C LEU A 171 -4.54 29.90 17.11
N TRP A 172 -5.75 29.74 16.57
CA TRP A 172 -6.59 30.89 16.19
C TRP A 172 -6.91 31.81 17.37
N ARG A 173 -6.95 31.25 18.59
CA ARG A 173 -7.18 32.02 19.81
C ARG A 173 -5.92 32.64 20.39
N LEU A 174 -4.76 32.03 20.14
CA LEU A 174 -3.48 32.42 20.75
C LEU A 174 -2.67 33.40 19.88
N MET A 175 -2.76 33.31 18.55
CA MET A 175 -1.91 34.10 17.65
C MET A 175 -2.57 34.41 16.30
N ASP A 176 -1.98 35.33 15.53
CA ASP A 176 -2.36 35.56 14.14
C ASP A 176 -1.80 34.46 13.24
N VAL A 177 -2.69 33.60 12.75
CA VAL A 177 -2.30 32.45 11.91
C VAL A 177 -2.17 32.78 10.42
N ARG A 178 -2.49 34.01 9.98
CA ARG A 178 -2.48 34.35 8.54
C ARG A 178 -1.10 34.19 7.91
N ALA A 179 -0.05 34.51 8.67
CA ALA A 179 1.34 34.42 8.22
C ALA A 179 1.86 32.96 8.12
N ILE A 180 1.20 32.01 8.78
CA ILE A 180 1.56 30.58 8.76
C ILE A 180 0.60 29.74 7.90
N ARG A 181 -0.53 30.31 7.46
CA ARG A 181 -1.49 29.66 6.55
C ARG A 181 -1.29 30.04 5.08
N ASP A 182 -0.10 30.52 4.72
CA ASP A 182 0.25 30.69 3.31
C ASP A 182 0.37 29.31 2.64
N TYR A 183 -0.42 29.08 1.60
CA TYR A 183 -0.42 27.83 0.84
C TYR A 183 0.97 27.50 0.29
N GLN A 184 1.76 28.51 -0.08
CA GLN A 184 3.14 28.30 -0.52
C GLN A 184 4.06 27.89 0.63
N ALA A 185 3.86 28.40 1.85
CA ALA A 185 4.62 27.96 3.02
C ALA A 185 4.24 26.54 3.46
N MET A 186 2.99 26.12 3.22
CA MET A 186 2.46 24.83 3.64
C MET A 186 2.69 23.71 2.59
N PHE A 187 2.67 24.04 1.30
CA PHE A 187 2.75 23.06 0.19
C PHE A 187 3.71 23.46 -0.95
N GLY A 188 4.49 24.53 -0.80
CA GLY A 188 5.48 24.97 -1.79
C GLY A 188 6.71 24.06 -1.88
N ARG A 189 7.42 24.13 -3.01
CA ARG A 189 8.62 23.33 -3.30
C ARG A 189 9.74 23.60 -2.27
N PRO A 190 10.52 22.57 -1.88
CA PRO A 190 11.62 22.70 -0.91
C PRO A 190 12.80 23.58 -1.38
N ASP A 191 12.83 23.99 -2.65
CA ASP A 191 13.84 24.91 -3.17
C ASP A 191 13.48 26.36 -2.81
N GLY A 192 13.70 26.73 -1.54
CA GLY A 192 13.57 28.12 -1.07
C GLY A 192 12.46 28.33 -0.04
N THR A 193 12.37 27.45 0.98
CA THR A 193 11.63 27.78 2.20
C THR A 193 12.02 29.18 2.65
N ASP A 194 11.06 30.10 2.74
CA ASP A 194 11.29 31.37 3.42
C ASP A 194 11.66 31.05 4.87
N THR A 195 12.97 31.10 5.15
CA THR A 195 13.55 30.92 6.48
C THR A 195 13.64 32.25 7.23
N SER A 196 13.25 33.35 6.60
CA SER A 196 13.39 34.70 7.15
C SER A 196 12.12 35.18 7.85
N SER A 197 10.95 34.79 7.34
CA SER A 197 9.68 35.17 7.95
C SER A 197 9.41 34.37 9.23
N THR A 198 9.24 35.10 10.32
CA THR A 198 8.94 34.55 11.64
C THR A 198 7.66 35.15 12.20
N SER A 199 7.00 34.40 13.08
CA SER A 199 5.87 34.86 13.87
C SER A 199 6.16 34.63 15.34
N GLU A 200 5.66 35.53 16.18
CA GLU A 200 5.74 35.41 17.62
C GLU A 200 4.69 34.40 18.09
N VAL A 201 5.14 33.22 18.52
CA VAL A 201 4.29 32.15 19.04
C VAL A 201 4.26 32.26 20.57
N PRO A 202 3.07 32.36 21.19
CA PRO A 202 2.96 32.46 22.64
C PRO A 202 3.51 31.23 23.35
N VAL A 203 4.27 31.47 24.43
CA VAL A 203 4.65 30.42 25.37
C VAL A 203 3.43 30.07 26.20
N ASN A 204 2.79 28.96 25.87
CA ASN A 204 1.54 28.53 26.48
C ASN A 204 1.57 27.02 26.73
N ARG A 205 1.27 26.59 27.96
CA ARG A 205 1.34 25.18 28.37
C ARG A 205 0.34 24.28 27.63
N GLU A 206 -0.85 24.79 27.29
CA GLU A 206 -1.86 24.05 26.53
C GLU A 206 -1.35 23.81 25.09
N LEU A 207 -0.79 24.85 24.46
CA LEU A 207 -0.19 24.74 23.13
C LEU A 207 0.99 23.78 23.11
N MET A 208 1.93 23.92 24.05
CA MET A 208 3.09 23.03 24.17
C MET A 208 2.67 21.58 24.45
N GLY A 209 1.61 21.37 25.23
CA GLY A 209 1.01 20.06 25.45
C GLY A 209 0.46 19.45 24.16
N ALA A 210 -0.33 20.19 23.39
CA ALA A 210 -0.87 19.70 22.12
C ALA A 210 0.22 19.45 21.07
N LEU A 211 1.23 20.31 20.99
CA LEU A 211 2.40 20.09 20.12
C LEU A 211 3.20 18.85 20.56
N SER A 212 3.31 18.59 21.87
CA SER A 212 3.94 17.36 22.37
C SER A 212 3.14 16.13 21.96
N THR A 213 1.81 16.16 22.06
CA THR A 213 0.93 15.10 21.55
C THR A 213 1.03 14.94 20.03
N ARG A 214 1.13 16.06 19.28
CA ARG A 214 1.33 16.05 17.82
C ARG A 214 2.62 15.33 17.44
N ARG A 215 3.68 15.56 18.21
CA ARG A 215 4.98 14.90 18.02
C ARG A 215 4.92 13.42 18.35
N PHE A 216 4.26 13.06 19.45
CA PHE A 216 4.05 11.66 19.83
C PHE A 216 3.41 10.87 18.68
N TRP A 217 2.31 11.38 18.09
CA TRP A 217 1.67 10.72 16.95
C TRP A 217 2.55 10.70 15.71
N ALA A 218 3.30 11.76 15.41
CA ALA A 218 4.26 11.76 14.29
C ALA A 218 5.30 10.63 14.44
N GLN A 219 5.86 10.47 15.64
CA GLN A 219 6.84 9.42 15.92
C GLN A 219 6.24 8.02 15.89
N HIS A 220 5.00 7.87 16.34
CA HIS A 220 4.29 6.60 16.25
C HIS A 220 4.05 6.20 14.79
N ILE A 221 3.53 7.11 13.97
CA ILE A 221 3.31 6.88 12.53
C ILE A 221 4.63 6.52 11.83
N LEU A 222 5.73 7.22 12.13
CA LEU A 222 7.05 6.90 11.58
C LEU A 222 7.51 5.47 11.88
N ARG A 223 7.12 4.93 13.03
CA ARG A 223 7.44 3.56 13.43
C ARG A 223 6.57 2.55 12.69
N GLU A 224 5.27 2.80 12.59
CA GLU A 224 4.32 1.88 11.95
C GLU A 224 4.53 1.80 10.43
N PHE A 225 4.92 2.89 9.77
CA PHE A 225 5.18 2.93 8.32
C PHE A 225 6.33 2.01 7.87
N GLN A 226 7.17 1.53 8.78
CA GLN A 226 8.22 0.57 8.45
C GLN A 226 7.62 -0.78 7.99
N GLY A 227 6.49 -1.20 8.57
CA GLY A 227 5.80 -2.46 8.23
C GLY A 227 5.36 -2.52 6.76
N PRO A 228 4.53 -1.58 6.27
CA PRO A 228 4.12 -1.54 4.86
C PRO A 228 5.30 -1.40 3.89
N ILE A 229 6.35 -0.68 4.26
CA ILE A 229 7.55 -0.55 3.43
C ILE A 229 8.23 -1.90 3.25
N ASP A 230 8.42 -2.65 4.33
CA ASP A 230 9.08 -3.94 4.27
C ASP A 230 8.20 -5.01 3.60
N GLU A 231 6.89 -5.00 3.85
CA GLU A 231 5.96 -5.91 3.17
C GLU A 231 5.86 -5.60 1.66
N SER A 232 5.88 -4.32 1.26
CA SER A 232 5.91 -3.96 -0.17
C SER A 232 7.15 -4.48 -0.88
N LYS A 233 8.31 -4.46 -0.23
CA LYS A 233 9.57 -5.04 -0.77
C LYS A 233 9.45 -6.55 -0.90
N ARG A 234 8.93 -7.21 0.14
CA ARG A 234 8.71 -8.65 0.17
C ARG A 234 7.78 -9.08 -0.97
N ILE A 235 6.70 -8.34 -1.21
CA ILE A 235 5.78 -8.60 -2.33
C ILE A 235 6.49 -8.44 -3.67
N ILE A 236 7.29 -7.39 -3.88
CA ILE A 236 8.08 -7.21 -5.11
C ILE A 236 9.05 -8.38 -5.31
N GLU A 237 9.75 -8.84 -4.27
CA GLU A 237 10.68 -9.97 -4.33
C GLU A 237 9.96 -11.29 -4.68
N LEU A 238 8.78 -11.52 -4.12
CA LEU A 238 7.94 -12.67 -4.43
C LEU A 238 7.44 -12.65 -5.89
N ILE A 239 7.09 -11.46 -6.41
CA ILE A 239 6.71 -11.27 -7.80
C ILE A 239 7.91 -11.54 -8.73
N ASP A 240 9.08 -10.98 -8.41
CA ASP A 240 10.30 -11.15 -9.20
C ASP A 240 10.72 -12.63 -9.26
N THR A 241 10.60 -13.35 -8.14
CA THR A 241 10.81 -14.80 -8.09
C THR A 241 9.82 -15.54 -8.99
N SER A 242 8.53 -15.20 -8.91
CA SER A 242 7.47 -15.84 -9.69
C SER A 242 7.54 -15.54 -11.20
N LEU A 243 8.19 -14.44 -11.60
CA LEU A 243 8.47 -14.10 -13.00
C LEU A 243 9.72 -14.79 -13.55
N GLY A 244 10.66 -15.16 -12.68
CA GLY A 244 11.91 -15.84 -13.03
C GLY A 244 11.77 -17.34 -13.27
N ASP A 245 10.74 -17.97 -12.67
CA ASP A 245 10.37 -19.38 -12.85
C ASP A 245 9.51 -19.65 -14.11
#